data_AF-A0A160IR57-F1
#
_entry.id   AF-A0A160IR57-F1
#
_cell.length_a   1.000
_cell.length_b   1.000
_cell.length_c   1.000
_cell.angle_alpha   90.00
_cell.angle_beta   90.00
_cell.angle_gamma   90.00
#
_symmetry.space_group_name_H-M   'P 1'
#
loop_
_entity.id
_entity.type
_entity.pdbx_description
1 polymer ?
#
loop_
_entity_poly.entity_id
_entity_poly.type
_entity_poly.pdbx_seq_one_letter_code
_entity_poly.pdbx_strand_id
1 'polypeptide(L)'
;MNNYPNLREFYEKVPILIGENDRAALKNNAQEDDTSLESSTHWLIAMEGSEKQRNVYHWKVLIYPSQTKMIHCYKSPYYASQHFTSIYEAIEYSNELSQKAREDQLSTIEKPVLQREA
;
A
#
# COMPACT_ATOMS: atom_id res chain seq x y z
N MET A 1 -19.55 14.67 -4.97
CA MET A 1 -18.24 15.11 -4.47
C MET A 1 -17.27 13.97 -4.66
N ASN A 2 -16.34 14.10 -5.60
CA ASN A 2 -15.31 13.08 -5.81
C ASN A 2 -14.30 13.20 -4.68
N ASN A 3 -14.42 12.36 -3.65
CA ASN A 3 -13.39 12.15 -2.64
C ASN A 3 -12.23 11.38 -3.29
N TYR A 4 -11.46 12.05 -4.13
CA TYR A 4 -10.09 11.62 -4.35
C TYR A 4 -9.32 12.00 -3.08
N PRO A 5 -8.73 11.06 -2.33
CA PRO A 5 -7.78 11.41 -1.29
C PRO A 5 -6.75 12.34 -1.95
N ASN A 6 -6.45 13.47 -1.32
CA ASN A 6 -5.52 14.48 -1.83
C ASN A 6 -4.25 13.80 -2.40
N LEU A 7 -4.19 13.61 -3.73
CA LEU A 7 -2.97 13.21 -4.44
C LEU A 7 -2.09 14.46 -4.53
N ARG A 8 -1.64 15.00 -3.40
CA ARG A 8 -0.64 16.07 -3.49
C ARG A 8 0.69 15.50 -3.96
N GLU A 9 1.03 14.28 -3.52
CA GLU A 9 2.22 13.56 -3.96
C GLU A 9 2.03 12.04 -3.78
N PHE A 10 1.36 11.39 -4.75
CA PHE A 10 1.25 9.92 -4.80
C PHE A 10 2.29 9.39 -5.78
N TYR A 11 3.35 8.82 -5.23
CA TYR A 11 4.46 8.29 -6.03
C TYR A 11 4.34 6.77 -6.12
N GLU A 12 3.70 6.29 -7.18
CA GLU A 12 3.59 4.87 -7.45
C GLU A 12 4.86 4.29 -8.08
N LYS A 13 5.17 3.05 -7.70
CA LYS A 13 6.15 2.22 -8.39
C LYS A 13 5.45 1.35 -9.43
N VAL A 14 6.25 0.82 -10.35
CA VAL A 14 5.79 -0.19 -11.32
C VAL A 14 5.11 -1.34 -10.57
N PRO A 15 3.87 -1.74 -10.95
CA PRO A 15 3.18 -2.84 -10.30
C PRO A 15 3.98 -4.15 -10.37
N ILE A 16 3.99 -4.91 -9.27
CA ILE A 16 4.74 -6.15 -9.12
C ILE A 16 3.75 -7.31 -9.12
N LEU A 17 3.99 -8.40 -9.85
CA LEU A 17 3.09 -9.57 -9.81
C LEU A 17 3.00 -10.14 -8.38
N ILE A 18 1.77 -10.51 -7.97
CA ILE A 18 1.55 -11.17 -6.68
C ILE A 18 1.99 -12.62 -6.79
N GLY A 19 2.95 -13.03 -5.96
CA GLY A 19 3.41 -14.42 -5.86
C GLY A 19 2.41 -15.33 -5.14
N GLU A 20 2.74 -16.60 -5.00
CA GLU A 20 1.80 -17.62 -4.52
C GLU A 20 1.55 -17.52 -3.01
N ASN A 21 2.60 -17.27 -2.22
CA ASN A 21 2.50 -17.11 -0.77
C ASN A 21 1.69 -15.86 -0.42
N ASP A 22 2.02 -14.76 -1.07
CA ASP A 22 1.33 -13.49 -0.94
C ASP A 22 -0.15 -13.60 -1.37
N ARG A 23 -0.44 -14.33 -2.44
CA ARG A 23 -1.80 -14.60 -2.90
C ARG A 23 -2.59 -15.46 -1.92
N ALA A 24 -1.96 -16.49 -1.33
CA ALA A 24 -2.60 -17.31 -0.32
C ALA A 24 -2.93 -16.50 0.93
N ALA A 25 -1.99 -15.68 1.40
CA ALA A 25 -2.22 -14.77 2.53
C ALA A 25 -3.30 -13.74 2.23
N LEU A 26 -3.33 -13.18 1.01
CA LEU A 26 -4.36 -12.25 0.57
C LEU A 26 -5.75 -12.89 0.67
N LYS A 27 -5.93 -14.10 0.15
CA LYS A 27 -7.20 -14.86 0.22
C LYS A 27 -7.62 -15.17 1.65
N ASN A 28 -6.69 -15.56 2.51
CA ASN A 28 -6.99 -15.86 3.91
C ASN A 28 -7.44 -14.63 4.71
N ASN A 29 -7.05 -13.43 4.29
CA ASN A 29 -7.43 -12.17 4.92
C ASN A 29 -8.64 -11.50 4.24
N ALA A 30 -9.13 -12.05 3.12
CA ALA A 30 -10.32 -11.54 2.44
C ALA A 30 -11.55 -11.83 3.32
N GLN A 31 -12.40 -10.82 3.53
CA GLN A 31 -13.75 -11.10 4.00
C GLN A 31 -14.56 -11.72 2.87
N GLU A 32 -15.57 -12.53 3.21
CA GLU A 32 -16.33 -13.38 2.27
C GLU A 32 -16.91 -12.64 1.05
N ASP A 33 -17.05 -11.31 1.11
CA ASP A 33 -17.62 -10.48 0.04
C ASP A 33 -16.58 -9.65 -0.76
N ASP A 34 -15.27 -9.75 -0.50
CA ASP A 34 -14.26 -8.95 -1.21
C ASP A 34 -13.73 -9.62 -2.50
N THR A 35 -14.62 -9.73 -3.49
CA THR A 35 -14.31 -10.24 -4.85
C THR A 35 -13.21 -9.47 -5.58
N SER A 36 -12.91 -8.24 -5.14
CA SER A 36 -11.84 -7.41 -5.72
C SER A 36 -10.45 -7.92 -5.33
N LEU A 37 -10.34 -8.52 -4.14
CA LEU A 37 -9.12 -9.11 -3.63
C LEU A 37 -8.75 -10.38 -4.40
N GLU A 38 -9.73 -11.24 -4.69
CA GLU A 38 -9.51 -12.51 -5.40
C GLU A 38 -9.00 -12.33 -6.83
N SER A 39 -9.44 -11.25 -7.48
CA SER A 39 -9.11 -10.93 -8.86
C SER A 39 -7.80 -10.13 -9.00
N SER A 40 -7.16 -9.78 -7.89
CA SER A 40 -5.91 -9.02 -7.89
C SER A 40 -4.73 -9.84 -8.40
N THR A 41 -3.96 -9.23 -9.31
CA THR A 41 -2.83 -9.87 -9.98
C THR A 41 -1.51 -9.20 -9.67
N HIS A 42 -1.53 -7.93 -9.27
CA HIS A 42 -0.34 -7.13 -9.00
C HIS A 42 -0.43 -6.43 -7.65
N TRP A 43 0.71 -6.23 -7.01
CA TRP A 43 0.94 -5.28 -5.95
C TRP A 43 1.24 -3.91 -6.55
N LEU A 44 0.48 -2.90 -6.13
CA LEU A 44 0.85 -1.51 -6.30
C LEU A 44 1.45 -0.99 -5.00
N ILE A 45 2.70 -0.57 -5.06
CA ILE A 45 3.38 0.07 -3.92
C ILE A 45 3.49 1.55 -4.24
N ALA A 46 3.02 2.39 -3.32
CA ALA A 46 3.01 3.83 -3.49
C ALA A 46 3.39 4.56 -2.20
N MET A 47 3.87 5.79 -2.33
CA MET A 47 4.07 6.69 -1.20
C MET A 47 3.03 7.79 -1.23
N GLU A 48 2.51 8.16 -0.06
CA GLU A 48 1.61 9.30 0.13
C GLU A 48 2.29 10.29 1.07
N GLY A 49 2.50 11.52 0.59
CA GLY A 49 2.92 12.66 1.39
C GLY A 49 1.73 13.49 1.86
N SER A 50 1.71 13.87 3.14
CA SER A 50 0.71 14.77 3.71
C SER A 50 1.36 15.84 4.60
N GLU A 51 0.82 17.06 4.55
CA GLU A 51 1.24 18.13 5.42
C GLU A 51 0.57 17.97 6.79
N LYS A 52 1.36 17.75 7.84
CA LYS A 52 0.86 17.61 9.22
C LYS A 52 0.72 18.98 9.89
N GLN A 53 1.67 19.86 9.65
CA GLN A 53 1.70 21.27 10.09
C GLN A 53 2.40 22.09 9.02
N ARG A 54 2.32 23.43 9.12
CA ARG A 54 2.93 24.33 8.13
C ARG A 54 4.40 23.98 7.89
N ASN A 55 4.73 23.59 6.65
CA ASN A 55 6.06 23.15 6.23
C ASN A 55 6.62 21.88 6.93
N VAL A 56 5.76 21.10 7.58
CA VAL A 56 6.11 19.81 8.20
C VAL A 56 5.32 18.70 7.51
N TYR A 57 6.04 17.89 6.74
CA TYR A 57 5.47 16.80 5.96
C TYR A 57 5.71 15.47 6.64
N HIS A 58 4.73 14.58 6.50
CA HIS A 58 4.87 13.18 6.84
C HIS A 58 4.59 12.33 5.60
N TRP A 59 5.20 11.16 5.57
CA TRP A 59 5.13 10.24 4.47
C TRP A 59 4.70 8.88 4.96
N LYS A 60 3.92 8.15 4.19
CA LYS A 60 3.63 6.74 4.44
C LYS A 60 3.75 5.95 3.15
N VAL A 61 4.12 4.68 3.27
CA VAL A 61 4.14 3.73 2.17
C VAL A 61 2.91 2.85 2.25
N LEU A 62 2.21 2.74 1.14
CA LEU A 62 0.95 2.03 0.98
C LEU A 62 1.14 0.89 -0.02
N ILE A 63 0.55 -0.26 0.26
CA ILE A 63 0.49 -1.40 -0.66
C ILE A 63 -0.97 -1.71 -0.95
N TYR A 64 -1.32 -1.74 -2.23
CA TYR A 64 -2.65 -2.10 -2.70
C TYR A 64 -2.59 -3.36 -3.57
N PRO A 65 -3.51 -4.31 -3.38
CA PRO A 65 -3.77 -5.32 -4.38
C PRO A 65 -4.46 -4.65 -5.58
N SER A 66 -4.04 -4.99 -6.80
CA SER A 66 -4.45 -4.32 -8.03
C SER A 66 -4.58 -5.27 -9.21
N GLN A 67 -5.31 -4.82 -10.23
CA GLN A 67 -5.42 -5.46 -11.54
C GLN A 67 -4.77 -4.58 -12.61
N THR A 68 -4.13 -5.21 -13.61
CA THR A 68 -3.34 -4.58 -14.68
C THR A 68 -4.02 -3.48 -15.49
N LYS A 69 -5.34 -3.31 -15.41
CA LYS A 69 -6.09 -2.42 -16.30
C LYS A 69 -6.91 -1.35 -15.61
N MET A 70 -7.11 -1.43 -14.30
CA MET A 70 -7.91 -0.44 -13.60
C MET A 70 -7.33 -0.19 -12.22
N ILE A 71 -7.05 1.09 -11.97
CA ILE A 71 -6.97 1.68 -10.65
C ILE A 71 -8.38 1.58 -10.06
N HIS A 72 -8.80 0.37 -9.70
CA HIS A 72 -10.05 0.17 -8.97
C HIS A 72 -9.81 0.78 -7.60
N CYS A 73 -10.31 2.00 -7.45
CA CYS A 73 -10.47 2.81 -6.27
C CYS A 73 -9.83 2.18 -5.02
N TYR A 74 -8.65 2.70 -4.67
CA TYR A 74 -7.82 2.45 -3.49
C TYR A 74 -8.56 2.64 -2.15
N LYS A 75 -9.67 1.92 -1.92
CA LYS A 75 -10.53 2.13 -0.74
C LYS A 75 -9.89 1.62 0.53
N SER A 76 -9.09 0.56 0.45
CA SER A 76 -8.36 0.01 1.59
C SER A 76 -7.01 -0.56 1.15
N PRO A 77 -5.87 -0.06 1.67
CA PRO A 77 -4.58 -0.67 1.44
C PRO A 77 -4.50 -2.04 2.12
N TYR A 78 -3.81 -3.00 1.48
CA TYR A 78 -3.40 -4.24 2.13
C TYR A 78 -2.45 -3.96 3.31
N TYR A 79 -1.60 -2.95 3.14
CA TYR A 79 -0.64 -2.49 4.13
C TYR A 79 -0.47 -0.97 4.06
N ALA A 80 -0.39 -0.34 5.22
CA ALA A 80 0.02 1.06 5.36
C ALA A 80 1.14 1.11 6.40
N SER A 81 2.24 1.78 6.11
CA SER A 81 3.33 1.96 7.08
C SER A 81 2.95 2.95 8.17
N GLN A 82 3.80 3.04 9.20
CA GLN A 82 3.87 4.22 10.05
C GLN A 82 4.23 5.48 9.25
N HIS A 83 4.06 6.65 9.86
CA HIS A 83 4.46 7.92 9.28
C HIS A 83 5.97 8.15 9.43
N PHE A 84 6.65 8.42 8.33
CA PHE A 84 8.03 8.89 8.26
C PHE A 84 8.07 10.41 8.23
N THR A 85 9.06 11.02 8.86
CA THR A 85 9.28 12.48 8.81
C THR A 85 10.15 12.88 7.63
N SER A 86 10.88 11.94 7.03
CA SER A 86 11.75 12.14 5.87
C SER A 86 11.22 11.39 4.65
N ILE A 87 11.22 12.06 3.49
CA ILE A 87 10.91 11.41 2.21
C ILE A 87 11.94 10.34 1.85
N TYR A 88 13.20 10.51 2.26
CA TYR A 88 14.26 9.54 2.00
C TYR A 88 14.02 8.22 2.74
N GLU A 89 13.56 8.28 3.99
CA GLU A 89 13.17 7.09 4.77
C GLU A 89 12.00 6.36 4.10
N ALA A 90 11.00 7.11 3.62
CA ALA A 90 9.87 6.53 2.91
C ALA A 90 10.29 5.87 1.58
N ILE A 91 11.24 6.46 0.85
CA ILE A 91 11.80 5.89 -0.38
C ILE A 91 12.55 4.59 -0.09
N GLU A 92 13.41 4.58 0.92
CA GLU A 92 14.17 3.40 1.33
C GLU A 92 13.23 2.27 1.73
N TYR A 93 12.24 2.58 2.57
CA TYR A 93 11.25 1.59 3.01
C TYR A 93 10.39 1.07 1.84
N SER A 94 10.01 1.95 0.92
CA SER A 94 9.29 1.55 -0.29
C SER A 94 10.11 0.62 -1.19
N ASN A 95 11.44 0.81 -1.25
CA ASN A 95 12.34 -0.10 -1.97
C ASN A 95 12.44 -1.46 -1.27
N GLU A 96 12.53 -1.49 0.06
CA GLU A 96 12.53 -2.73 0.83
C GLU A 96 11.25 -3.54 0.60
N LEU A 97 10.08 -2.88 0.70
CA LEU A 97 8.78 -3.53 0.42
C LEU A 97 8.68 -4.01 -1.02
N SER A 98 9.24 -3.27 -1.98
CA SER A 98 9.31 -3.71 -3.38
C SER A 98 10.16 -4.96 -3.55
N GLN A 99 11.26 -5.07 -2.79
CA GLN A 99 12.10 -6.25 -2.81
C GLN A 99 11.36 -7.45 -2.22
N LYS A 100 10.73 -7.29 -1.06
CA LYS A 100 9.89 -8.33 -0.43
C LYS A 100 8.76 -8.79 -1.35
N ALA A 101 8.12 -7.88 -2.08
CA ALA A 101 7.08 -8.22 -3.06
C ALA A 101 7.60 -9.09 -4.19
N ARG A 102 8.81 -8.79 -4.71
CA ARG A 102 9.45 -9.60 -5.76
C ARG A 102 9.87 -10.97 -5.25
N GLU A 103 10.16 -11.07 -3.97
CA GLU A 103 10.53 -12.32 -3.29
C GLU A 103 9.33 -13.09 -2.72
N ASP A 104 8.10 -12.63 -2.96
CA ASP A 104 6.86 -13.26 -2.47
C ASP A 104 6.81 -13.35 -0.92
N GLN A 105 7.25 -12.27 -0.27
CA GLN A 105 7.38 -12.15 1.19
C GLN A 105 6.59 -10.99 1.79
N LEU A 106 5.68 -10.33 1.06
CA LEU A 106 4.85 -9.28 1.67
C LEU A 106 3.88 -9.83 2.71
N SER A 107 3.52 -11.10 2.62
CA SER A 107 2.74 -11.82 3.62
C SER A 107 3.42 -11.91 4.99
N THR A 108 4.75 -11.74 5.06
CA THR A 108 5.51 -11.84 6.32
C THR A 108 5.69 -10.51 7.04
N ILE A 109 5.21 -9.39 6.46
CA ILE A 109 5.36 -8.08 7.08
C ILE A 109 4.37 -7.92 8.23
N GLU A 110 4.84 -7.33 9.33
CA GLU A 110 3.95 -6.98 10.43
C GLU A 110 3.06 -5.80 10.00
N LYS A 111 1.75 -6.02 9.97
CA LYS A 111 0.78 -4.95 9.74
C LYS A 111 0.78 -4.06 10.98
N PRO A 112 1.14 -2.76 10.88
CA PRO A 112 1.09 -1.89 12.04
C PRO A 112 -0.35 -1.82 12.55
N VAL A 113 -0.51 -1.89 13.87
CA VAL A 113 -1.80 -1.71 14.52
C VAL A 113 -2.29 -0.32 14.16
N LEU A 114 -3.39 -0.24 13.39
CA LEU A 114 -4.08 1.02 13.11
C LEU A 114 -4.45 1.65 14.46
N GLN A 115 -3.63 2.59 14.94
CA GLN A 115 -4.05 3.47 16.02
C GLN A 115 -5.18 4.30 15.44
N ARG A 116 -6.42 4.02 15.88
CA ARG A 116 -7.58 4.84 15.56
C ARG A 116 -7.28 6.23 16.11
N GLU A 117 -6.99 7.18 15.22
CA GLU A 117 -6.92 8.58 15.59
C GLU A 117 -8.29 8.98 16.11
N ALA A 118 -8.32 9.45 17.36
CA ALA A 118 -9.52 9.85 18.10
C ALA A 118 -10.04 11.22 17.68
#